data_AF-A0A2E9TFM5-F1
#
_entry.id   AF-A0A2E9TFM5-F1
#
_cell.length_a   1.000
_cell.length_b   1.000
_cell.length_c   1.000
_cell.angle_alpha   90.00
_cell.angle_beta   90.00
_cell.angle_gamma   90.00
#
_symmetry.space_group_name_H-M   'P 1'
#
loop_
_entity.id
_entity.type
_entity.pdbx_description
1 polymer ?
#
loop_
_entity_poly.entity_id
_entity_poly.type
_entity_poly.pdbx_seq_one_letter_code
_entity_poly.pdbx_strand_id
1 'polypeptide(L)'
;MLDNLYGLPTAEELQPAFHEIPPLGISIIETNDTYGRFSAEPLERGWATTLGNALRRVLLSSLPGTAVSWLKIDGVLHEYSTIPHVKEEVTELLMNIKSMRLRSLADRPGRLRLEVDGEGEVKAGDVMASSDFEIVNPELHLLSLDSAEARVSIEMNVEQGTGYVPAAHETGLPIGVLPVDAVFTPVRKAGFKVEATRVGQKTDLERLVIEVWTDATLTPMEAIRSAAAQLMDRFYLFANLEVGRSDDDPISDPIESGKANTPVESLDLSARTLNCLKRAGIHRVGEVLKMPRRDLLRIRNFGQKSLDELYERLEEKGFWSPDAPEDGSEGDAESASGEDAAAVSAGEAENEA
;
A
#
# COMPACT_ATOMS: atom_id res chain seq x y z
N MET A 1 29.82 -27.02 -52.85
CA MET A 1 29.99 -28.49 -52.90
C MET A 1 31.02 -28.98 -51.86
N LEU A 2 31.15 -28.30 -50.71
CA LEU A 2 32.07 -28.67 -49.61
C LEU A 2 31.34 -28.81 -48.26
N ASP A 3 30.13 -28.27 -48.12
CA ASP A 3 29.40 -28.27 -46.85
C ASP A 3 28.83 -29.64 -46.44
N ASN A 4 28.63 -30.55 -47.41
CA ASN A 4 28.09 -31.90 -47.14
C ASN A 4 29.16 -32.96 -46.79
N LEU A 5 30.46 -32.63 -46.81
CA LEU A 5 31.53 -33.61 -46.56
C LEU A 5 31.87 -33.78 -45.06
N TYR A 6 31.45 -32.84 -44.21
CA TYR A 6 31.80 -32.82 -42.78
C TYR A 6 30.61 -32.98 -41.82
N GLY A 7 29.40 -33.25 -42.32
CA GLY A 7 28.22 -33.40 -41.48
C GLY A 7 27.95 -32.17 -40.59
N LEU A 8 28.38 -30.98 -41.03
CA LEU A 8 28.06 -29.75 -40.34
C LEU A 8 26.61 -29.40 -40.66
N PRO A 9 25.75 -29.23 -39.64
CA PRO A 9 24.36 -28.87 -39.86
C PRO A 9 24.29 -27.54 -40.60
N THR A 10 23.37 -27.46 -41.57
CA THR A 10 23.12 -26.26 -42.37
C THR A 10 22.75 -25.11 -41.43
N ALA A 11 23.14 -23.86 -41.70
CA ALA A 11 22.90 -22.74 -40.79
C ALA A 11 21.41 -22.54 -40.39
N GLU A 12 20.47 -23.09 -41.16
CA GLU A 12 19.04 -23.14 -40.83
C GLU A 12 18.67 -24.11 -39.69
N GLU A 13 19.46 -25.15 -39.42
CA GLU A 13 19.25 -26.11 -38.33
C GLU A 13 19.76 -25.58 -36.97
N LEU A 14 20.48 -24.46 -36.97
CA LEU A 14 21.01 -23.76 -35.79
C LEU A 14 20.14 -22.56 -35.39
N GLN A 15 18.82 -22.63 -35.57
CA GLN A 15 17.94 -21.70 -34.86
C GLN A 15 17.90 -22.16 -33.40
N PRO A 16 18.44 -21.39 -32.43
CA PRO A 16 18.17 -21.71 -31.04
C PRO A 16 16.66 -21.62 -30.89
N ALA A 17 16.00 -22.75 -30.60
CA ALA A 17 14.63 -22.73 -30.15
C ALA A 17 14.62 -21.87 -28.88
N PHE A 18 14.30 -20.58 -29.03
CA PHE A 18 14.05 -19.67 -27.92
C PHE A 18 12.85 -20.25 -27.18
N HIS A 19 13.12 -21.15 -26.25
CA HIS A 19 12.10 -21.63 -25.34
C HIS A 19 11.73 -20.41 -24.50
N GLU A 20 10.53 -19.86 -24.77
CA GLU A 20 9.96 -18.80 -23.96
C GLU A 20 9.95 -19.25 -22.50
N ILE A 21 10.53 -18.43 -21.63
CA ILE A 21 10.52 -18.70 -20.21
C ILE A 21 9.06 -18.58 -19.77
N PRO A 22 8.47 -19.60 -19.13
CA PRO A 22 7.12 -19.50 -18.62
C PRO A 22 7.04 -18.36 -17.61
N PRO A 23 5.90 -17.67 -17.52
CA PRO A 23 5.72 -16.62 -16.52
C PRO A 23 5.88 -17.19 -15.11
N LEU A 24 6.24 -16.32 -14.16
CA LEU A 24 6.38 -16.67 -12.75
C LEU A 24 5.11 -17.38 -12.24
N GLY A 25 5.25 -18.65 -11.89
CA GLY A 25 4.19 -19.45 -11.28
C GLY A 25 4.41 -19.58 -9.77
N ILE A 26 3.34 -19.41 -8.99
CA ILE A 26 3.33 -19.72 -7.56
C ILE A 26 2.59 -21.05 -7.40
N SER A 27 3.26 -22.03 -6.82
CA SER A 27 2.72 -23.36 -6.52
C SER A 27 2.69 -23.60 -5.01
N ILE A 28 1.61 -24.22 -4.54
CA ILE A 28 1.45 -24.65 -3.15
C ILE A 28 2.02 -26.06 -3.05
N ILE A 29 3.09 -26.23 -2.27
CA ILE A 29 3.70 -27.55 -2.06
C ILE A 29 2.94 -28.30 -0.97
N GLU A 30 2.68 -27.62 0.15
CA GLU A 30 2.00 -28.17 1.31
C GLU A 30 1.23 -27.05 2.01
N THR A 31 0.00 -27.31 2.43
CA THR A 31 -0.78 -26.35 3.21
C THR A 31 -1.66 -27.07 4.22
N ASN A 32 -1.55 -26.64 5.47
CA ASN A 32 -2.37 -26.99 6.62
C ASN A 32 -2.87 -25.69 7.26
N ASP A 33 -3.68 -25.79 8.32
CA ASP A 33 -4.24 -24.61 8.99
C ASP A 33 -3.19 -23.75 9.72
N THR A 34 -2.09 -24.38 10.17
CA THR A 34 -1.01 -23.72 10.94
C THR A 34 0.32 -23.66 10.20
N TYR A 35 0.46 -24.34 9.07
CA TYR A 35 1.73 -24.43 8.32
C TYR A 35 1.49 -24.42 6.82
N GLY A 36 2.28 -23.64 6.08
CA GLY A 36 2.24 -23.62 4.62
C GLY A 36 3.63 -23.51 4.01
N ARG A 37 3.84 -24.26 2.92
CA ARG A 37 5.03 -24.26 2.10
C ARG A 37 4.69 -23.95 0.65
N PHE A 38 5.30 -22.92 0.11
CA PHE A 38 5.01 -22.35 -1.21
C PHE A 38 6.28 -22.27 -2.03
N SER A 39 6.20 -22.51 -3.34
CA SER A 39 7.28 -22.25 -4.29
C SER A 39 6.90 -21.23 -5.34
N ALA A 40 7.85 -20.37 -5.70
CA ALA A 40 7.73 -19.42 -6.80
C ALA A 40 8.91 -19.62 -7.77
N GLU A 41 8.60 -19.95 -9.02
CA GLU A 41 9.57 -20.15 -10.11
C GLU A 41 8.94 -19.91 -11.49
N PRO A 42 9.72 -19.53 -12.52
CA PRO A 42 11.13 -19.16 -12.46
C PRO A 42 11.36 -17.71 -12.05
N LEU A 43 12.41 -17.45 -11.25
CA LEU A 43 12.88 -16.11 -10.90
C LEU A 43 14.26 -15.86 -11.51
N GLU A 44 14.53 -14.60 -11.84
CA GLU A 44 15.87 -14.17 -12.19
C GLU A 44 16.81 -14.22 -10.98
N ARG A 45 18.10 -14.37 -11.23
CA ARG A 45 19.12 -14.45 -10.18
C ARG A 45 19.08 -13.26 -9.24
N GLY A 46 19.01 -13.51 -7.93
CA GLY A 46 18.95 -12.50 -6.88
C GLY A 46 17.53 -12.08 -6.47
N TRP A 47 16.54 -12.23 -7.35
CA TRP A 47 15.15 -11.87 -7.04
C TRP A 47 14.55 -12.76 -5.96
N ALA A 48 14.91 -14.04 -5.89
CA ALA A 48 14.42 -14.95 -4.85
C ALA A 48 14.82 -14.46 -3.45
N THR A 49 16.04 -13.96 -3.30
CA THR A 49 16.52 -13.41 -2.02
C THR A 49 15.82 -12.09 -1.68
N THR A 50 15.62 -11.20 -2.65
CA THR A 50 14.92 -9.93 -2.45
C THR A 50 13.47 -10.15 -2.02
N LEU A 51 12.72 -10.97 -2.77
CA LEU A 51 11.32 -11.29 -2.46
C LEU A 51 11.19 -12.06 -1.15
N GLY A 52 12.06 -13.06 -0.92
CA GLY A 52 12.05 -13.87 0.29
C GLY A 52 12.28 -13.04 1.56
N ASN A 53 13.25 -12.13 1.54
CA ASN A 53 13.51 -11.23 2.66
C ASN A 53 12.37 -10.23 2.88
N ALA A 54 11.85 -9.63 1.80
CA ALA A 54 10.75 -8.66 1.90
C ALA A 54 9.50 -9.31 2.50
N LEU A 55 9.08 -10.45 1.97
CA LEU A 55 7.93 -11.20 2.46
C LEU A 55 8.14 -11.65 3.91
N ARG A 56 9.30 -12.22 4.25
CA ARG A 56 9.61 -12.65 5.62
C ARG A 56 9.49 -11.50 6.62
N ARG A 57 9.96 -10.30 6.26
CA ARG A 57 9.89 -9.13 7.15
C ARG A 57 8.44 -8.70 7.40
N VAL A 58 7.63 -8.63 6.35
CA VAL A 58 6.22 -8.21 6.47
C VAL A 58 5.39 -9.26 7.23
N LEU A 59 5.58 -10.55 6.93
CA LEU A 59 4.92 -11.66 7.63
C LEU A 59 5.12 -11.60 9.15
N LEU A 60 6.32 -11.21 9.61
CA LEU A 60 6.64 -11.17 11.04
C LEU A 60 6.30 -9.84 11.75
N SER A 61 6.02 -8.76 11.01
CA SER A 61 5.93 -7.41 11.63
C SER A 61 4.64 -6.65 11.35
N SER A 62 4.02 -6.80 10.19
CA SER A 62 2.98 -5.87 9.73
C SER A 62 1.62 -6.51 9.47
N LEU A 63 1.49 -7.83 9.66
CA LEU A 63 0.20 -8.47 9.56
C LEU A 63 -0.75 -7.98 10.68
N PRO A 64 -2.01 -7.67 10.34
CA PRO A 64 -3.00 -7.33 11.34
C PRO A 64 -3.36 -8.58 12.15
N GLY A 65 -3.61 -8.38 13.44
CA GLY A 65 -4.17 -9.41 14.30
C GLY A 65 -4.91 -8.80 15.47
N THR A 66 -5.41 -9.67 16.33
CA THR A 66 -6.34 -9.32 17.41
C THR A 66 -5.83 -9.89 18.72
N ALA A 67 -5.77 -9.05 19.74
CA ALA A 67 -5.26 -9.43 21.06
C ALA A 67 -6.01 -8.70 22.18
N VAL A 68 -5.91 -9.24 23.39
CA VAL A 68 -6.42 -8.59 24.60
C VAL A 68 -5.44 -7.50 25.02
N SER A 69 -5.90 -6.26 25.17
CA SER A 69 -5.06 -5.12 25.58
C SER A 69 -5.05 -4.90 27.09
N TRP A 70 -6.18 -5.11 27.75
CA TRP A 70 -6.30 -5.06 29.20
C TRP A 70 -7.44 -5.95 29.68
N LEU A 71 -7.42 -6.28 30.96
CA LEU A 71 -8.53 -6.93 31.64
C LEU A 71 -8.84 -6.26 32.98
N LYS A 72 -10.04 -6.49 33.47
CA LYS A 72 -10.53 -6.07 34.77
C LYS A 72 -11.12 -7.29 35.46
N ILE A 73 -10.58 -7.62 36.62
CA ILE A 73 -11.03 -8.75 37.44
C ILE A 73 -11.75 -8.16 38.66
N ASP A 74 -12.92 -8.70 39.00
CA ASP A 74 -13.64 -8.23 40.18
C ASP A 74 -12.85 -8.54 41.47
N GLY A 75 -12.78 -7.57 42.38
CA GLY A 75 -12.04 -7.67 43.64
C GLY A 75 -10.51 -7.57 43.54
N VAL A 76 -9.93 -7.44 42.35
CA VAL A 76 -8.47 -7.30 42.14
C VAL A 76 -8.09 -5.88 41.78
N LEU A 77 -7.09 -5.33 42.47
CA LEU A 77 -6.60 -3.97 42.25
C LEU A 77 -5.28 -3.92 41.48
N HIS A 78 -4.45 -4.97 41.55
CA HIS A 78 -3.11 -5.02 40.98
C HIS A 78 -2.70 -6.46 40.62
N GLU A 79 -1.71 -6.61 39.76
CA GLU A 79 -1.26 -7.90 39.19
C GLU A 79 -0.64 -8.90 40.19
N TYR A 80 -0.18 -8.42 41.35
CA TYR A 80 0.46 -9.24 42.39
C TYR A 80 -0.52 -9.81 43.42
N SER A 81 -1.82 -9.62 43.24
CA SER A 81 -2.81 -10.17 44.18
C SER A 81 -3.18 -11.60 43.82
N THR A 82 -3.74 -12.30 44.78
CA THR A 82 -4.39 -13.60 44.56
C THR A 82 -5.91 -13.42 44.47
N ILE A 83 -6.57 -14.30 43.73
CA ILE A 83 -8.03 -14.35 43.68
C ILE A 83 -8.47 -15.43 44.69
N PRO A 84 -9.38 -15.14 45.63
CA PRO A 84 -9.87 -16.14 46.57
C PRO A 84 -10.47 -17.35 45.84
N HIS A 85 -10.13 -18.56 46.30
CA HIS A 85 -10.64 -19.83 45.76
C HIS A 85 -10.22 -20.14 44.32
N VAL A 86 -9.20 -19.46 43.80
CA VAL A 86 -8.54 -19.77 42.53
C VAL A 86 -7.13 -20.28 42.84
N LYS A 87 -6.70 -21.30 42.10
CA LYS A 87 -5.40 -21.94 42.31
C LYS A 87 -4.23 -21.09 41.78
N GLU A 88 -4.42 -20.47 40.61
CA GLU A 88 -3.44 -19.65 39.93
C GLU A 88 -3.40 -18.21 40.47
N GLU A 89 -2.23 -17.58 40.42
CA GLU A 89 -2.08 -16.16 40.74
C GLU A 89 -2.53 -15.26 39.58
N VAL A 90 -2.83 -14.00 39.85
CA VAL A 90 -3.26 -13.05 38.80
C VAL A 90 -2.20 -12.94 37.70
N THR A 91 -0.91 -12.92 38.02
CA THR A 91 0.17 -12.87 37.02
C THR A 91 0.17 -14.08 36.08
N GLU A 92 -0.11 -15.28 36.60
CA GLU A 92 -0.21 -16.49 35.79
C GLU A 92 -1.44 -16.44 34.86
N LEU A 93 -2.57 -15.95 35.38
CA LEU A 93 -3.77 -15.69 34.60
C LEU A 93 -3.52 -14.67 33.46
N LEU A 94 -2.77 -13.58 33.71
CA LEU A 94 -2.39 -12.61 32.67
C LEU A 94 -1.59 -13.29 31.54
N MET A 95 -0.67 -14.20 31.89
CA MET A 95 0.12 -14.96 30.91
C MET A 95 -0.71 -15.96 30.11
N ASN A 96 -1.69 -16.60 30.74
CA ASN A 96 -2.63 -17.49 30.06
C ASN A 96 -3.54 -16.71 29.10
N ILE A 97 -4.07 -15.56 29.52
CA ILE A 97 -4.87 -14.68 28.65
C ILE A 97 -4.05 -14.17 27.46
N LYS A 98 -2.78 -13.82 27.65
CA LYS A 98 -1.86 -13.45 26.56
C LYS A 98 -1.62 -14.59 25.56
N SER A 99 -1.80 -15.84 25.98
CA SER A 99 -1.69 -17.03 25.13
C SER A 99 -2.99 -17.37 24.39
N MET A 100 -4.10 -16.71 24.72
CA MET A 100 -5.36 -16.83 23.97
C MET A 100 -5.19 -16.27 22.57
N ARG A 101 -5.88 -16.89 21.59
CA ARG A 101 -5.85 -16.50 20.18
C ARG A 101 -7.25 -16.15 19.72
N LEU A 102 -7.37 -14.91 19.25
CA LEU A 102 -8.62 -14.32 18.82
C LEU A 102 -8.54 -14.03 17.32
N ARG A 103 -9.58 -14.42 16.60
CA ARG A 103 -9.83 -13.96 15.24
C ARG A 103 -10.97 -12.94 15.31
N SER A 104 -10.76 -11.78 14.72
CA SER A 104 -11.83 -10.79 14.60
C SER A 104 -12.52 -10.90 13.24
N LEU A 105 -13.85 -10.85 13.26
CA LEU A 105 -14.71 -10.87 12.08
C LEU A 105 -15.16 -9.46 11.67
N ALA A 106 -14.96 -8.46 12.53
CA ALA A 106 -15.35 -7.07 12.31
C ALA A 106 -14.22 -6.11 12.72
N ASP A 107 -13.98 -5.05 11.93
CA ASP A 107 -12.93 -4.05 12.17
C ASP A 107 -13.34 -3.03 13.24
N ARG A 108 -13.52 -3.49 14.48
CA ARG A 108 -13.82 -2.65 15.65
C ARG A 108 -13.29 -3.27 16.94
N PRO A 109 -12.87 -2.46 17.91
CA PRO A 109 -12.55 -2.96 19.25
C PRO A 109 -13.83 -3.50 19.91
N GLY A 110 -13.65 -4.41 20.86
CA GLY A 110 -14.77 -5.00 21.58
C GLY A 110 -14.37 -5.52 22.95
N ARG A 111 -15.35 -6.08 23.65
CA ARG A 111 -15.17 -6.61 25.01
C ARG A 111 -15.64 -8.05 25.08
N LEU A 112 -14.86 -8.86 25.77
CA LEU A 112 -15.20 -10.23 26.13
C LEU A 112 -15.46 -10.29 27.63
N ARG A 113 -16.30 -11.23 28.07
CA ARG A 113 -16.58 -11.46 29.48
C ARG A 113 -16.38 -12.93 29.81
N LEU A 114 -15.91 -13.20 31.02
CA LEU A 114 -15.84 -14.53 31.59
C LEU A 114 -16.51 -14.47 32.95
N GLU A 115 -17.60 -15.22 33.11
CA GLU A 115 -18.33 -15.36 34.37
C GLU A 115 -18.40 -16.85 34.69
N VAL A 116 -17.75 -17.27 35.78
CA VAL A 116 -17.71 -18.67 36.19
C VAL A 116 -18.00 -18.79 37.68
N ASP A 117 -18.86 -19.75 38.00
CA ASP A 117 -19.25 -20.13 39.35
C ASP A 117 -19.00 -21.63 39.58
N GLY A 118 -18.49 -21.98 40.76
CA GLY A 118 -18.31 -23.37 41.19
C GLY A 118 -16.90 -23.92 40.97
N GLU A 119 -16.69 -25.18 41.40
CA GLU A 119 -15.40 -25.85 41.30
C GLU A 119 -15.19 -26.43 39.89
N GLY A 120 -13.99 -26.24 39.32
CA GLY A 120 -13.67 -26.76 37.98
C GLY A 120 -12.52 -26.04 37.26
N GLU A 121 -12.06 -26.64 36.16
CA GLU A 121 -11.12 -26.00 35.23
C GLU A 121 -11.87 -25.06 34.29
N VAL A 122 -11.34 -23.85 34.11
CA VAL A 122 -11.87 -22.83 33.21
C VAL A 122 -10.97 -22.72 32.00
N LYS A 123 -11.57 -22.86 30.82
CA LYS A 123 -10.88 -22.83 29.54
C LYS A 123 -11.25 -21.58 28.74
N ALA A 124 -10.47 -21.29 27.71
CA ALA A 124 -10.75 -20.18 26.80
C ALA A 124 -12.11 -20.34 26.09
N GLY A 125 -12.57 -21.57 25.89
CA GLY A 125 -13.91 -21.84 25.36
C GLY A 125 -15.07 -21.37 26.24
N ASP A 126 -14.84 -21.14 27.53
CA ASP A 126 -15.87 -20.66 28.48
C ASP A 126 -16.01 -19.12 28.45
N VAL A 127 -15.13 -18.43 27.73
CA VAL A 127 -15.20 -16.98 27.54
C VAL A 127 -16.38 -16.63 26.64
N MET A 128 -17.23 -15.74 27.13
CA MET A 128 -18.37 -15.20 26.41
C MET A 128 -17.88 -14.17 25.37
N ALA A 129 -17.64 -14.67 24.15
CA ALA A 129 -17.30 -13.82 23.01
C ALA A 129 -18.54 -13.23 22.33
N SER A 130 -18.44 -11.98 21.87
CA SER A 130 -19.46 -11.41 20.99
C SER A 130 -19.35 -12.02 19.58
N SER A 131 -20.38 -11.85 18.75
CA SER A 131 -20.38 -12.33 17.35
C SER A 131 -19.26 -11.74 16.48
N ASP A 132 -18.56 -10.72 16.97
CA ASP A 132 -17.45 -10.07 16.26
C ASP A 132 -16.11 -10.79 16.45
N PHE A 133 -16.01 -11.71 17.42
CA PHE A 133 -14.76 -12.40 17.76
C PHE A 133 -14.94 -13.91 17.86
N GLU A 134 -13.96 -14.64 17.36
CA GLU A 134 -13.87 -16.09 17.43
C GLU A 134 -12.61 -16.48 18.23
N ILE A 135 -12.76 -17.39 19.19
CA ILE A 135 -11.64 -17.93 19.96
C ILE A 135 -11.12 -19.16 19.22
N VAL A 136 -9.86 -19.10 18.78
CA VAL A 136 -9.26 -20.11 17.89
C VAL A 136 -8.75 -21.32 18.68
N ASN A 137 -8.34 -21.10 19.94
CA ASN A 137 -7.82 -22.14 20.83
C ASN A 137 -8.70 -22.31 22.08
N PRO A 138 -9.94 -22.84 21.95
CA PRO A 138 -10.88 -22.99 23.06
C PRO A 138 -10.40 -23.94 24.16
N GLU A 139 -9.46 -24.83 23.86
CA GLU A 139 -8.87 -25.80 24.79
C GLU A 139 -7.87 -25.20 25.77
N LEU A 140 -7.44 -23.94 25.55
CA LEU A 140 -6.45 -23.28 26.39
C LEU A 140 -6.95 -23.16 27.83
N HIS A 141 -6.16 -23.66 28.77
CA HIS A 141 -6.40 -23.49 30.21
C HIS A 141 -6.20 -22.04 30.61
N LEU A 142 -7.17 -21.45 31.31
CA LEU A 142 -7.07 -20.09 31.85
C LEU A 142 -6.81 -20.11 33.35
N LEU A 143 -7.65 -20.80 34.12
CA LEU A 143 -7.57 -20.89 35.58
C LEU A 143 -8.34 -22.10 36.12
N SER A 144 -8.10 -22.46 37.38
CA SER A 144 -8.75 -23.55 38.10
C SER A 144 -9.41 -23.02 39.36
N LEU A 145 -10.68 -23.34 39.55
CA LEU A 145 -11.45 -22.98 40.73
C LEU A 145 -11.45 -24.14 41.74
N ASP A 146 -10.93 -23.89 42.95
CA ASP A 146 -10.70 -24.90 43.99
C ASP A 146 -11.91 -25.10 44.93
N SER A 147 -12.98 -24.31 44.80
CA SER A 147 -14.12 -24.37 45.70
C SER A 147 -15.45 -24.16 44.97
N ALA A 148 -16.51 -24.83 45.43
CA ALA A 148 -17.87 -24.64 44.93
C ALA A 148 -18.43 -23.23 45.20
N GLU A 149 -17.82 -22.46 46.12
CA GLU A 149 -18.19 -21.07 46.41
C GLU A 149 -17.39 -20.06 45.58
N ALA A 150 -16.45 -20.51 44.75
CA ALA A 150 -15.64 -19.64 43.92
C ALA A 150 -16.51 -18.93 42.87
N ARG A 151 -16.32 -17.61 42.75
CA ARG A 151 -16.94 -16.76 41.74
C ARG A 151 -15.90 -15.87 41.12
N VAL A 152 -15.75 -15.94 39.80
CA VAL A 152 -14.79 -15.14 39.07
C VAL A 152 -15.52 -14.42 37.93
N SER A 153 -15.41 -13.09 37.92
CA SER A 153 -15.90 -12.23 36.84
C SER A 153 -14.73 -11.44 36.27
N ILE A 154 -14.49 -11.61 34.97
CA ILE A 154 -13.42 -10.94 34.23
C ILE A 154 -14.02 -10.25 33.01
N GLU A 155 -13.71 -8.97 32.86
CA GLU A 155 -13.96 -8.21 31.64
C GLU A 155 -12.63 -8.01 30.91
N MET A 156 -12.57 -8.38 29.63
CA MET A 156 -11.38 -8.26 28.79
C MET A 156 -11.68 -7.32 27.62
N ASN A 157 -10.75 -6.44 27.32
CA ASN A 157 -10.84 -5.58 26.14
C ASN A 157 -9.97 -6.11 25.02
N VAL A 158 -10.56 -6.17 23.84
CA VAL A 158 -9.97 -6.72 22.63
C VAL A 158 -9.79 -5.61 21.61
N GLU A 159 -8.57 -5.52 21.11
CA GLU A 159 -8.19 -4.54 20.10
C GLU A 159 -7.59 -5.24 18.89
N GLN A 160 -7.61 -4.52 17.78
CA GLN A 160 -6.89 -4.90 16.58
C GLN A 160 -5.66 -4.02 16.44
N GLY A 161 -4.58 -4.61 15.98
CA GLY A 161 -3.32 -3.91 15.82
C GLY A 161 -2.34 -4.70 14.97
N THR A 162 -1.09 -4.24 14.97
CA THR A 162 0.00 -4.88 14.25
C THR A 162 1.21 -5.00 15.15
N GLY A 163 1.93 -6.12 15.06
CA GLY A 163 3.16 -6.31 15.80
C GLY A 163 2.94 -6.52 17.31
N TYR A 164 3.75 -5.83 18.11
CA TYR A 164 3.78 -5.96 19.56
C TYR A 164 3.63 -4.60 20.21
N VAL A 165 2.70 -4.50 21.17
CA VAL A 165 2.53 -3.31 22.00
C VAL A 165 2.74 -3.72 23.46
N PRO A 166 3.77 -3.19 24.15
CA PRO A 166 4.00 -3.51 25.55
C PRO A 166 2.86 -2.97 26.42
N ALA A 167 2.61 -3.64 27.54
CA ALA A 167 1.69 -3.17 28.57
C ALA A 167 2.19 -1.81 29.07
N ALA A 168 1.45 -0.75 28.77
CA ALA A 168 1.66 0.57 29.33
C ALA A 168 0.48 0.92 30.23
N HIS A 169 0.77 1.51 31.38
CA HIS A 169 -0.27 2.20 32.14
C HIS A 169 -0.66 3.47 31.37
N GLU A 170 -1.59 3.33 30.44
CA GLU A 170 -2.15 4.49 29.75
C GLU A 170 -2.76 5.44 30.76
N THR A 171 -2.50 6.73 30.55
CA THR A 171 -2.95 7.81 31.43
C THR A 171 -4.46 7.99 31.25
N GLY A 172 -5.26 7.23 32.00
CA GLY A 172 -6.72 7.28 31.92
C GLY A 172 -7.46 5.99 32.31
N LEU A 173 -6.75 4.88 32.49
CA LEU A 173 -7.39 3.64 32.93
C LEU A 173 -7.86 3.74 34.39
N PRO A 174 -9.09 3.30 34.71
CA PRO A 174 -9.58 3.28 36.08
C PRO A 174 -8.80 2.27 36.94
N ILE A 175 -8.81 2.48 38.25
CA ILE A 175 -8.18 1.59 39.22
C ILE A 175 -8.80 0.19 39.11
N GLY A 176 -7.94 -0.85 39.12
CA GLY A 176 -8.35 -2.25 38.95
C GLY A 176 -8.34 -2.77 37.51
N VAL A 177 -7.92 -1.95 36.54
CA VAL A 177 -7.60 -2.43 35.18
C VAL A 177 -6.13 -2.86 35.12
N LEU A 178 -5.92 -4.09 34.67
CA LEU A 178 -4.62 -4.71 34.50
C LEU A 178 -4.26 -4.69 33.01
N PRO A 179 -3.25 -3.89 32.59
CA PRO A 179 -2.78 -3.89 31.21
C PRO A 179 -2.04 -5.19 30.90
N VAL A 180 -2.16 -5.67 29.67
CA VAL A 180 -1.47 -6.86 29.17
C VAL A 180 -0.72 -6.49 27.90
N ASP A 181 0.45 -7.10 27.67
CA ASP A 181 1.13 -6.88 26.40
C ASP A 181 0.32 -7.49 25.27
N ALA A 182 -0.04 -6.66 24.29
CA ALA A 182 -0.80 -7.09 23.14
C ALA A 182 0.14 -7.63 22.06
N VAL A 183 0.01 -8.93 21.77
CA VAL A 183 0.73 -9.61 20.68
C VAL A 183 -0.23 -9.79 19.51
N PHE A 184 -0.16 -8.88 18.55
CA PHE A 184 -1.04 -8.91 17.37
C PHE A 184 -0.49 -9.76 16.23
N THR A 185 0.74 -10.29 16.32
CA THR A 185 1.36 -11.03 15.21
C THR A 185 0.81 -12.47 15.10
N PRO A 186 0.10 -12.83 14.02
CA PRO A 186 -0.46 -14.18 13.83
C PRO A 186 0.57 -15.21 13.33
N VAL A 187 1.71 -14.75 12.81
CA VAL A 187 2.80 -15.61 12.29
C VAL A 187 3.83 -15.85 13.39
N ARG A 188 4.03 -17.12 13.77
CA ARG A 188 5.04 -17.51 14.77
C ARG A 188 6.44 -17.63 14.17
N LYS A 189 6.52 -18.12 12.93
CA LYS A 189 7.79 -18.34 12.23
C LYS A 189 7.59 -18.18 10.73
N ALA A 190 8.58 -17.58 10.08
CA ALA A 190 8.67 -17.52 8.64
C ALA A 190 10.13 -17.74 8.21
N GLY A 191 10.32 -18.62 7.24
CA GLY A 191 11.61 -18.94 6.64
C GLY A 191 11.50 -19.04 5.13
N PHE A 192 12.61 -18.89 4.44
CA PHE A 192 12.67 -19.15 3.01
C PHE A 192 14.00 -19.80 2.63
N LYS A 193 14.00 -20.51 1.51
CA LYS A 193 15.16 -21.14 0.88
C LYS A 193 15.18 -20.75 -0.59
N VAL A 194 16.38 -20.53 -1.12
CA VAL A 194 16.60 -20.27 -2.54
C VAL A 194 17.24 -21.51 -3.14
N GLU A 195 16.61 -22.05 -4.18
CA GLU A 195 17.06 -23.21 -4.94
C GLU A 195 17.39 -22.77 -6.36
N ALA A 196 18.37 -23.38 -7.01
CA ALA A 196 18.62 -23.15 -8.43
C ALA A 196 17.60 -23.95 -9.27
N THR A 197 16.99 -23.32 -10.27
CA THR A 197 16.05 -23.97 -11.18
C THR A 197 16.53 -23.87 -12.62
N ARG A 198 16.27 -24.90 -13.41
CA ARG A 198 16.62 -24.94 -14.83
C ARG A 198 15.34 -24.96 -15.64
N VAL A 199 15.20 -24.01 -16.56
CA VAL A 199 14.08 -23.96 -17.49
C VAL A 199 14.61 -24.00 -18.92
N GLY A 200 14.35 -25.11 -19.62
CA GLY A 200 14.90 -25.39 -20.94
C GLY A 200 16.45 -25.38 -20.93
N GLN A 201 17.03 -24.43 -21.67
CA GLN A 201 18.48 -24.25 -21.76
C GLN A 201 19.06 -23.24 -20.76
N LYS A 202 18.23 -22.45 -20.06
CA LYS A 202 18.69 -21.51 -19.04
C LYS A 202 18.84 -22.18 -17.68
N THR A 203 20.02 -22.05 -17.08
CA THR A 203 20.40 -22.67 -15.79
C THR A 203 20.65 -21.65 -14.67
N ASP A 204 20.51 -20.36 -14.97
CA ASP A 204 20.78 -19.22 -14.09
C ASP A 204 19.54 -18.69 -13.37
N LEU A 205 18.43 -19.44 -13.42
CA LEU A 205 17.18 -19.10 -12.77
C LEU A 205 17.15 -19.63 -11.34
N GLU A 206 16.36 -18.96 -10.51
CA GLU A 206 16.15 -19.29 -9.10
C GLU A 206 14.70 -19.71 -8.84
N ARG A 207 14.53 -20.52 -7.80
CA ARG A 207 13.26 -20.92 -7.21
C ARG A 207 13.25 -20.48 -5.76
N LEU A 208 12.21 -19.74 -5.37
CA LEU A 208 12.01 -19.31 -4.00
C LEU A 208 11.05 -20.27 -3.30
N VAL A 209 11.48 -20.91 -2.23
CA VAL A 209 10.63 -21.76 -1.37
C VAL A 209 10.40 -21.05 -0.04
N ILE A 210 9.16 -20.73 0.30
CA ILE A 210 8.78 -20.03 1.54
C ILE A 210 8.03 -21.00 2.45
N GLU A 211 8.40 -21.03 3.72
CA GLU A 211 7.78 -21.83 4.78
C GLU A 211 7.24 -20.87 5.86
N VAL A 212 5.94 -20.97 6.19
CA VAL A 212 5.25 -20.08 7.13
C VAL A 212 4.50 -20.91 8.16
N TRP A 213 4.63 -20.54 9.44
CA TRP A 213 3.90 -21.13 10.57
C TRP A 213 3.02 -20.06 11.22
N THR A 214 1.71 -20.28 11.23
CA THR A 214 0.70 -19.39 11.84
C THR A 214 0.10 -20.05 13.09
N ASP A 215 -0.59 -19.26 13.90
CA ASP A 215 -1.32 -19.73 15.08
C ASP A 215 -2.80 -20.04 14.80
N ALA A 216 -3.12 -20.37 13.54
CA ALA A 216 -4.47 -20.63 13.01
C ALA A 216 -5.45 -19.44 13.04
N THR A 217 -5.11 -18.29 13.65
CA THR A 217 -5.95 -17.08 13.54
C THR A 217 -6.05 -16.61 12.09
N LEU A 218 -4.99 -16.83 11.31
CA LEU A 218 -4.91 -16.51 9.91
C LEU A 218 -4.25 -17.68 9.16
N THR A 219 -4.81 -18.08 8.02
CA THR A 219 -4.26 -19.22 7.28
C THR A 219 -2.93 -18.84 6.62
N PRO A 220 -1.97 -19.78 6.45
CA PRO A 220 -0.69 -19.47 5.81
C PRO A 220 -0.83 -18.85 4.41
N MET A 221 -1.86 -19.26 3.66
CA MET A 221 -2.16 -18.71 2.34
C MET A 221 -2.61 -17.24 2.42
N GLU A 222 -3.53 -16.92 3.32
CA GLU A 222 -3.97 -15.55 3.57
C GLU A 222 -2.82 -14.69 4.09
N ALA A 223 -1.92 -15.26 4.89
CA ALA A 223 -0.78 -14.53 5.46
C ALA A 223 0.14 -14.02 4.36
N ILE A 224 0.48 -14.90 3.40
CA ILE A 224 1.31 -14.52 2.25
C ILE A 224 0.56 -13.52 1.36
N ARG A 225 -0.73 -13.72 1.11
CA ARG A 225 -1.54 -12.80 0.30
C ARG A 225 -1.58 -11.41 0.92
N SER A 226 -1.85 -11.31 2.22
CA SER A 226 -1.88 -10.06 2.98
C SER A 226 -0.51 -9.39 3.00
N ALA A 227 0.56 -10.15 3.26
CA ALA A 227 1.92 -9.62 3.22
C ALA A 227 2.32 -9.09 1.83
N ALA A 228 1.97 -9.80 0.76
CA ALA A 228 2.22 -9.36 -0.61
C ALA A 228 1.43 -8.09 -0.95
N ALA A 229 0.15 -8.01 -0.57
CA ALA A 229 -0.68 -6.81 -0.77
C ALA A 229 -0.07 -5.60 -0.05
N GLN A 230 0.33 -5.74 1.21
CA GLN A 230 0.99 -4.66 1.96
C GLN A 230 2.31 -4.22 1.33
N LEU A 231 3.09 -5.14 0.75
CA LEU A 231 4.29 -4.76 0.00
C LEU A 231 3.93 -3.97 -1.24
N MET A 232 2.93 -4.42 -2.01
CA MET A 232 2.46 -3.71 -3.21
C MET A 232 1.98 -2.30 -2.88
N ASP A 233 1.17 -2.12 -1.84
CA ASP A 233 0.67 -0.80 -1.42
C ASP A 233 1.82 0.17 -1.09
N ARG A 234 2.91 -0.35 -0.53
CA ARG A 234 4.09 0.44 -0.14
C ARG A 234 4.96 0.75 -1.36
N PHE A 235 5.15 -0.22 -2.24
CA PHE A 235 5.87 -0.03 -3.50
C PHE A 235 5.11 0.84 -4.49
N TYR A 236 3.78 0.88 -4.44
CA TYR A 236 2.96 1.75 -5.28
C TYR A 236 3.31 3.23 -5.06
N LEU A 237 3.56 3.63 -3.81
CA LEU A 237 4.01 5.00 -3.50
C LEU A 237 5.38 5.32 -4.10
N PHE A 238 6.28 4.34 -4.19
CA PHE A 238 7.59 4.51 -4.84
C PHE A 238 7.49 4.49 -6.36
N ALA A 239 6.61 3.65 -6.92
CA ALA A 239 6.38 3.57 -8.37
C ALA A 239 5.75 4.86 -8.91
N ASN A 240 4.88 5.47 -8.11
CA ASN A 240 4.20 6.73 -8.41
C ASN A 240 4.86 7.90 -7.68
N LEU A 241 6.15 7.77 -7.36
CA LEU A 241 6.93 8.90 -6.89
C LEU A 241 7.02 9.90 -8.04
N GLU A 242 6.09 10.84 -8.08
CA GLU A 242 6.32 12.08 -8.78
C GLU A 242 7.58 12.65 -8.14
N VAL A 243 8.66 12.70 -8.92
CA VAL A 243 9.82 13.50 -8.57
C VAL A 243 9.22 14.86 -8.30
N GLY A 244 9.14 15.23 -7.03
CA GLY A 244 8.95 16.61 -6.68
C GLY A 244 10.02 17.33 -7.47
N ARG A 245 9.60 18.05 -8.52
CA ARG A 245 10.09 19.40 -8.68
C ARG A 245 9.99 19.98 -7.28
N SER A 246 11.13 20.00 -6.62
CA SER A 246 11.42 20.87 -5.53
C SER A 246 10.76 22.21 -5.87
N ASP A 247 9.65 22.52 -5.20
CA ASP A 247 9.25 23.92 -4.98
C ASP A 247 10.30 24.65 -4.10
N ASP A 248 11.46 24.03 -3.86
CA ASP A 248 12.67 24.54 -3.22
C ASP A 248 13.94 24.18 -4.03
N ASP A 249 14.00 24.53 -5.32
CA ASP A 249 15.27 24.88 -5.97
C ASP A 249 15.36 26.42 -6.06
N PRO A 250 15.98 27.10 -5.08
CA PRO A 250 16.25 28.53 -5.17
C PRO A 250 17.65 28.79 -5.74
N ILE A 251 17.95 28.34 -6.97
CA ILE A 251 19.05 28.86 -7.81
C ILE A 251 18.62 28.52 -9.25
N SER A 252 18.22 29.40 -10.17
CA SER A 252 18.71 30.70 -10.67
C SER A 252 17.72 31.08 -11.80
N ASP A 253 17.11 32.25 -11.96
CA ASP A 253 17.56 33.63 -11.72
C ASP A 253 16.41 34.51 -11.19
N PRO A 254 16.72 35.53 -10.37
CA PRO A 254 15.72 36.41 -9.79
C PRO A 254 15.23 37.43 -10.82
N ILE A 255 14.06 37.19 -11.42
CA ILE A 255 13.24 38.33 -11.85
C ILE A 255 12.53 38.84 -10.60
N GLU A 256 13.17 39.84 -10.00
CA GLU A 256 12.77 40.62 -8.82
C GLU A 256 11.27 40.57 -8.54
N SER A 257 10.88 39.89 -7.46
CA SER A 257 9.50 39.73 -6.97
C SER A 257 8.79 41.06 -6.62
N GLY A 258 9.48 42.20 -6.73
CA GLY A 258 8.87 43.54 -6.68
C GLY A 258 8.28 44.03 -8.01
N LYS A 259 8.77 43.53 -9.16
CA LYS A 259 8.43 44.03 -10.50
C LYS A 259 7.09 43.52 -11.03
N ALA A 260 6.70 42.30 -10.68
CA ALA A 260 5.45 41.70 -11.15
C ALA A 260 4.18 42.34 -10.57
N ASN A 261 4.29 43.01 -9.42
CA ASN A 261 3.15 43.62 -8.72
C ASN A 261 2.86 45.06 -9.17
N THR A 262 3.65 45.58 -10.11
CA THR A 262 3.52 46.92 -10.65
C THR A 262 2.20 47.06 -11.42
N PRO A 263 1.40 48.12 -11.21
CA PRO A 263 0.18 48.35 -11.98
C PRO A 263 0.52 48.65 -13.45
N VAL A 264 -0.30 48.14 -14.38
CA VAL A 264 -0.13 48.40 -15.82
C VAL A 264 -0.21 49.88 -16.20
N GLU A 265 -0.77 50.72 -15.31
CA GLU A 265 -0.83 52.17 -15.46
C GLU A 265 0.55 52.83 -15.41
N SER A 266 1.50 52.21 -14.71
CA SER A 266 2.87 52.70 -14.60
C SER A 266 3.69 52.45 -15.86
N LEU A 267 3.20 51.71 -16.85
CA LEU A 267 3.92 51.39 -18.10
C LEU A 267 3.83 52.52 -19.15
N ASP A 268 3.17 53.64 -18.84
CA ASP A 268 3.01 54.81 -19.73
C ASP A 268 2.41 54.48 -21.11
N LEU A 269 1.58 53.44 -21.18
CA LEU A 269 0.94 52.96 -22.41
C LEU A 269 -0.05 53.99 -22.97
N SER A 270 -0.31 53.93 -24.29
CA SER A 270 -1.36 54.75 -24.89
C SER A 270 -2.72 54.50 -24.23
N ALA A 271 -3.55 55.55 -24.21
CA ALA A 271 -4.90 55.49 -23.66
C ALA A 271 -5.77 54.38 -24.30
N ARG A 272 -5.43 53.94 -25.52
CA ARG A 272 -6.09 52.82 -26.17
C ARG A 272 -5.64 51.48 -25.58
N THR A 273 -4.34 51.24 -25.50
CA THR A 273 -3.76 49.97 -25.03
C THR A 273 -4.08 49.73 -23.54
N LEU A 274 -3.96 50.77 -22.71
CA LEU A 274 -4.31 50.72 -21.28
C LEU A 274 -5.80 50.41 -21.04
N ASN A 275 -6.70 51.02 -21.81
CA ASN A 275 -8.14 50.78 -21.68
C ASN A 275 -8.56 49.39 -22.17
N CYS A 276 -7.84 48.82 -23.13
CA CYS A 276 -8.08 47.44 -23.58
C CYS A 276 -7.66 46.44 -22.50
N LEU A 277 -6.49 46.62 -21.88
CA LEU A 277 -6.01 45.78 -20.77
C LEU A 277 -6.94 45.85 -19.55
N LYS A 278 -7.35 47.06 -19.14
CA LYS A 278 -8.30 47.23 -18.03
C LYS A 278 -9.66 46.57 -18.28
N ARG A 279 -10.18 46.64 -19.52
CA ARG A 279 -11.44 45.98 -19.89
C ARG A 279 -11.34 44.46 -19.93
N ALA A 280 -10.13 43.94 -20.17
CA ALA A 280 -9.85 42.52 -20.07
C ALA A 280 -9.61 42.05 -18.63
N GLY A 281 -9.71 42.95 -17.63
CA GLY A 281 -9.48 42.63 -16.23
C GLY A 281 -7.99 42.49 -15.87
N ILE A 282 -7.09 42.94 -16.74
CA ILE A 282 -5.65 42.87 -16.53
C ILE A 282 -5.18 44.17 -15.88
N HIS A 283 -4.77 44.08 -14.62
CA HIS A 283 -4.43 45.23 -13.80
C HIS A 283 -2.94 45.28 -13.43
N ARG A 284 -2.23 44.15 -13.51
CA ARG A 284 -0.82 44.02 -13.10
C ARG A 284 0.07 43.55 -14.23
N VAL A 285 1.33 43.99 -14.22
CA VAL A 285 2.34 43.57 -15.22
C VAL A 285 2.58 42.06 -15.17
N GLY A 286 2.57 41.46 -13.98
CA GLY A 286 2.72 40.01 -13.83
C GLY A 286 1.60 39.18 -14.48
N GLU A 287 0.41 39.74 -14.68
CA GLU A 287 -0.70 39.07 -15.38
C GLU A 287 -0.49 39.08 -16.90
N VAL A 288 0.08 40.18 -17.43
CA VAL A 288 0.45 40.30 -18.85
C VAL A 288 1.54 39.29 -19.22
N LEU A 289 2.56 39.15 -18.36
CA LEU A 289 3.71 38.25 -18.61
C LEU A 289 3.32 36.76 -18.64
N LYS A 290 2.22 36.39 -17.98
CA LYS A 290 1.71 35.01 -17.93
C LYS A 290 0.80 34.65 -19.10
N MET A 291 0.30 35.64 -19.85
CA MET A 291 -0.60 35.39 -20.97
C MET A 291 0.18 35.22 -22.27
N PRO A 292 -0.10 34.19 -23.07
CA PRO A 292 0.54 34.02 -24.37
C PRO A 292 0.08 35.10 -25.35
N ARG A 293 0.95 35.46 -26.31
CA ARG A 293 0.70 36.49 -27.34
C ARG A 293 -0.64 36.33 -28.06
N ARG A 294 -1.05 35.07 -28.30
CA ARG A 294 -2.31 34.72 -28.98
C ARG A 294 -3.54 35.18 -28.19
N ASP A 295 -3.49 35.11 -26.86
CA ASP A 295 -4.61 35.49 -26.01
C ASP A 295 -4.68 37.01 -25.79
N LEU A 296 -3.53 37.70 -25.80
CA LEU A 296 -3.51 39.16 -25.80
C LEU A 296 -4.16 39.75 -27.07
N LEU A 297 -3.96 39.11 -28.23
CA LEU A 297 -4.60 39.51 -29.49
C LEU A 297 -6.11 39.22 -29.57
N ARG A 298 -6.63 38.35 -28.69
CA ARG A 298 -8.07 38.07 -28.60
C ARG A 298 -8.84 39.16 -27.84
N ILE A 299 -8.14 40.06 -27.14
CA ILE A 299 -8.77 41.17 -26.43
C ILE A 299 -9.45 42.11 -27.42
N ARG A 300 -10.71 42.45 -27.15
CA ARG A 300 -11.52 43.32 -28.02
C ARG A 300 -10.85 44.67 -28.23
N ASN A 301 -10.60 45.03 -29.48
CA ASN A 301 -9.92 46.26 -29.93
C ASN A 301 -8.42 46.35 -29.61
N PHE A 302 -7.81 45.25 -29.16
CA PHE A 302 -6.36 45.07 -29.01
C PHE A 302 -5.80 44.55 -30.34
N GLY A 303 -4.92 45.32 -30.97
CA GLY A 303 -4.34 44.98 -32.28
C GLY A 303 -2.82 44.85 -32.21
N GLN A 304 -2.19 44.47 -33.33
CA GLN A 304 -0.74 44.31 -33.44
C GLN A 304 0.03 45.56 -32.95
N LYS A 305 -0.40 46.76 -33.33
CA LYS A 305 0.22 48.01 -32.86
C LYS A 305 0.18 48.21 -31.34
N SER A 306 -0.85 47.71 -30.66
CA SER A 306 -0.96 47.77 -29.19
C SER A 306 -0.12 46.69 -28.52
N LEU A 307 0.11 45.56 -29.20
CA LEU A 307 0.98 44.49 -28.74
C LEU A 307 2.44 44.90 -28.85
N ASP A 308 2.84 45.48 -29.99
CA ASP A 308 4.19 46.00 -30.21
C ASP A 308 4.52 47.11 -29.20
N GLU A 309 3.59 48.05 -28.98
CA GLU A 309 3.70 49.10 -27.95
C GLU A 309 3.86 48.52 -26.54
N LEU A 310 3.13 47.45 -26.22
CA LEU A 310 3.21 46.81 -24.91
C LEU A 310 4.57 46.15 -24.68
N TYR A 311 5.09 45.41 -25.67
CA TYR A 311 6.39 44.76 -25.55
C TYR A 311 7.55 45.77 -25.54
N GLU A 312 7.49 46.83 -26.35
CA GLU A 312 8.50 47.90 -26.36
C GLU A 312 8.60 48.57 -24.98
N ARG A 313 7.46 48.86 -24.32
CA ARG A 313 7.44 49.46 -22.98
C ARG A 313 7.79 48.49 -21.85
N LEU A 314 7.50 47.20 -22.03
CA LEU A 314 7.96 46.15 -21.11
C LEU A 314 9.48 45.96 -21.19
N GLU A 315 10.07 46.07 -22.38
CA GLU A 315 11.51 46.02 -22.60
C GLU A 315 12.20 47.27 -22.04
N GLU A 316 11.67 48.48 -22.33
CA GLU A 316 12.22 49.75 -21.84
C GLU A 316 12.29 49.81 -20.30
N LYS A 317 11.30 49.21 -19.61
CA LYS A 317 11.26 49.16 -18.14
C LYS A 317 11.88 47.90 -17.55
N GLY A 318 12.48 47.04 -18.38
CA GLY A 318 13.22 45.84 -17.96
C GLY A 318 12.34 44.75 -17.34
N PHE A 319 11.08 44.65 -17.79
CA PHE A 319 10.14 43.59 -17.42
C PHE A 319 10.14 42.39 -18.38
N TRP A 320 10.65 42.57 -19.61
CA TRP A 320 10.71 41.55 -20.66
C TRP A 320 12.04 41.60 -21.42
N SER A 321 12.60 40.44 -21.79
CA SER A 321 13.76 40.31 -22.70
C SER A 321 13.38 39.38 -23.88
N PRO A 322 13.80 39.67 -25.13
CA PRO A 322 13.43 38.88 -26.31
C PRO A 322 13.88 37.41 -26.30
N ASP A 323 14.84 37.03 -25.44
CA ASP A 323 15.47 35.70 -25.40
C ASP A 323 14.77 34.67 -24.49
N ALA A 324 13.57 34.96 -23.99
CA ALA A 324 12.78 33.95 -23.26
C ALA A 324 12.16 32.94 -24.26
N PRO A 325 12.45 31.63 -24.16
CA PRO A 325 11.90 30.63 -25.07
C PRO A 325 10.37 30.58 -24.96
N GLU A 326 9.68 30.64 -26.10
CA GLU A 326 8.23 30.49 -26.19
C GLU A 326 7.86 29.02 -25.88
N ASP A 327 7.41 28.73 -24.66
CA ASP A 327 6.76 27.45 -24.33
C ASP A 327 5.37 27.41 -25.00
N GLY A 328 5.37 27.06 -26.28
CA GLY A 328 4.20 26.71 -27.06
C GLY A 328 4.01 25.21 -27.09
N SER A 329 3.00 24.72 -26.38
CA SER A 329 2.46 23.37 -26.53
C SER A 329 1.95 23.16 -27.97
N GLU A 330 2.74 22.48 -28.81
CA GLU A 330 2.23 21.79 -30.00
C GLU A 330 1.99 20.32 -29.64
N GLY A 331 0.73 19.90 -29.67
CA GLY A 331 0.32 18.55 -29.36
C GLY A 331 -1.16 18.33 -29.65
N ASP A 332 -1.61 18.67 -30.87
CA ASP A 332 -2.93 18.27 -31.35
C ASP A 332 -2.80 17.12 -32.35
N ALA A 333 -3.18 15.94 -31.86
CA ALA A 333 -3.99 14.90 -32.51
C ALA A 333 -3.95 14.77 -34.04
N GLU A 334 -3.26 13.72 -34.52
CA GLU A 334 -3.62 12.99 -35.72
C GLU A 334 -3.90 11.52 -35.38
N SER A 335 -5.17 11.19 -35.14
CA SER A 335 -5.71 9.85 -35.43
C SER A 335 -7.22 9.94 -35.62
N ALA A 336 -7.66 9.93 -36.90
CA ALA A 336 -8.86 9.24 -37.41
C ALA A 336 -9.31 9.85 -38.75
N SER A 337 -9.04 9.16 -39.86
CA SER A 337 -10.05 8.85 -40.91
C SER A 337 -9.42 8.13 -42.10
N GLY A 338 -9.97 6.96 -42.45
CA GLY A 338 -9.70 6.19 -43.68
C GLY A 338 -9.14 4.81 -43.35
N GLU A 339 -9.66 3.68 -43.80
CA GLU A 339 -10.76 3.38 -44.71
C GLU A 339 -11.33 2.01 -44.29
N ASP A 340 -12.65 1.89 -44.41
CA ASP A 340 -13.42 0.68 -44.14
C ASP A 340 -13.62 -0.05 -45.47
N ALA A 341 -13.03 -1.25 -45.66
CA ALA A 341 -13.42 -2.19 -46.72
C ALA A 341 -12.85 -3.60 -46.50
N ALA A 342 -13.76 -4.55 -46.24
CA ALA A 342 -13.85 -5.90 -46.81
C ALA A 342 -13.96 -7.07 -45.81
N ALA A 343 -15.01 -7.87 -46.06
CA ALA A 343 -15.30 -9.24 -45.62
C ALA A 343 -15.92 -9.36 -44.20
N VAL A 344 -16.99 -10.11 -43.92
CA VAL A 344 -17.47 -11.41 -44.45
C VAL A 344 -19.00 -11.59 -44.22
N SER A 345 -19.61 -12.32 -45.15
CA SER A 345 -20.92 -13.00 -45.25
C SER A 345 -21.87 -13.17 -44.04
N ALA A 346 -23.17 -13.00 -44.34
CA ALA A 346 -24.32 -13.91 -44.10
C ALA A 346 -25.56 -13.19 -44.70
N GLY A 347 -26.58 -13.76 -45.31
CA GLY A 347 -27.09 -15.11 -45.54
C GLY A 347 -28.55 -14.91 -46.00
N GLU A 348 -28.95 -15.62 -47.05
CA GLU A 348 -30.31 -16.09 -47.41
C GLU A 348 -31.55 -15.23 -47.11
N ALA A 349 -32.33 -14.89 -48.15
CA ALA A 349 -33.63 -15.52 -48.46
C ALA A 349 -34.50 -14.67 -49.42
N GLU A 350 -35.13 -15.38 -50.37
CA GLU A 350 -36.37 -15.03 -51.12
C GLU A 350 -36.28 -13.85 -52.13
N ASN A 351 -36.75 -13.93 -53.39
CA ASN A 351 -38.00 -14.51 -53.85
C ASN A 351 -38.06 -14.61 -55.40
N GLU A 352 -38.81 -15.61 -55.89
CA GLU A 352 -39.59 -15.70 -57.15
C GLU A 352 -39.05 -15.16 -58.50
N ALA A 353 -38.77 -16.09 -59.44
CA ALA A 353 -39.56 -16.35 -60.67
C ALA A 353 -38.81 -17.25 -61.67
#